data_AF-A0A935XWB7-F1
#
_entry.id   AF-A0A935XWB7-F1
#
_cell.length_a   1.000
_cell.length_b   1.000
_cell.length_c   1.000
_cell.angle_alpha   90.00
_cell.angle_beta   90.00
_cell.angle_gamma   90.00
#
_symmetry.space_group_name_H-M   'P 1'
#
loop_
_entity.id
_entity.type
_entity.pdbx_description
1 polymer ?
#
loop_
_entity_poly.entity_id
_entity_poly.type
_entity_poly.pdbx_seq_one_letter_code
_entity_poly.pdbx_strand_id
1 'polypeptide(L)'
;MAEYSIDKSLTLSDLYVFHDAGLPVKNRTPNGPKINGVEPQEPNSYLGFNCLYKNLNVSLTFTGGMLLSNGFIRELGANMGFHPFWKFEELHELTFEHGSLINAADKSVVAKTVREQYLVKGFLGRPDVSDEKAVREWIERSFSLHYHF
;
A
#
# COMPACT_ATOMS: atom_id res chain seq x y z
N MET A 1 10.06 -3.44 -4.23
CA MET A 1 8.93 -2.63 -4.73
C MET A 1 8.28 -3.40 -5.86
N ALA A 2 6.97 -3.36 -5.98
CA ALA A 2 6.24 -4.06 -7.04
C ALA A 2 5.23 -3.10 -7.68
N GLU A 3 5.04 -3.23 -8.98
CA GLU A 3 4.04 -2.50 -9.74
C GLU A 3 2.99 -3.49 -10.26
N TYR A 4 1.73 -3.17 -10.00
CA TYR A 4 0.60 -4.02 -10.37
C TYR A 4 -0.28 -3.31 -11.39
N SER A 5 -0.84 -4.08 -12.31
CA SER A 5 -1.91 -3.65 -13.21
C SER A 5 -3.21 -4.37 -12.83
N ILE A 6 -4.32 -3.68 -13.07
CA ILE A 6 -5.67 -4.19 -12.76
C ILE A 6 -6.56 -3.97 -13.98
N ASP A 7 -6.90 -5.05 -14.65
CA ASP A 7 -7.96 -5.10 -15.68
C ASP A 7 -8.76 -6.37 -15.48
N LYS A 8 -9.81 -6.29 -14.65
CA LYS A 8 -10.61 -7.42 -14.12
C LYS A 8 -9.83 -8.49 -13.35
N SER A 9 -8.51 -8.51 -13.41
CA SER A 9 -7.60 -9.36 -12.64
C SER A 9 -6.41 -8.58 -12.11
N LEU A 10 -5.82 -9.05 -11.01
CA LEU A 10 -4.60 -8.46 -10.45
C LEU A 10 -3.36 -9.10 -11.08
N THR A 11 -2.53 -8.29 -11.74
CA THR A 11 -1.33 -8.75 -12.45
C THR A 11 -0.09 -8.02 -11.94
N LEU A 12 0.95 -8.78 -11.57
CA LEU A 12 2.27 -8.23 -11.29
C LEU A 12 2.95 -7.87 -12.63
N SER A 13 3.17 -6.58 -12.84
CA SER A 13 3.79 -6.04 -14.04
C SER A 13 5.31 -5.96 -13.86
N ASP A 14 5.76 -5.15 -12.90
CA ASP A 14 7.18 -4.95 -12.65
C ASP A 14 7.55 -5.29 -11.20
N LEU A 15 8.72 -5.88 -11.00
CA LEU A 15 9.22 -6.26 -9.68
C LEU A 15 10.66 -5.77 -9.49
N TYR A 16 10.84 -4.92 -8.48
CA TYR A 16 12.13 -4.51 -7.95
C TYR A 16 12.40 -5.27 -6.66
N VAL A 17 13.47 -6.06 -6.65
CA VAL A 17 13.83 -6.89 -5.51
C VAL A 17 15.33 -6.87 -5.28
N PHE A 18 15.72 -7.02 -4.03
CA PHE A 18 17.11 -7.24 -3.68
C PHE A 18 17.31 -8.75 -3.49
N HIS A 19 18.20 -9.33 -4.29
CA HIS A 19 18.66 -10.70 -4.13
C HIS A 19 20.12 -10.70 -3.71
N ASP A 20 20.44 -11.23 -2.53
CA ASP A 20 21.83 -11.42 -2.11
C ASP A 20 22.40 -12.77 -2.55
N ALA A 21 21.57 -13.71 -3.03
CA ALA A 21 21.95 -15.10 -3.28
C ALA A 21 22.76 -15.72 -2.11
N GLY A 22 22.54 -15.25 -0.87
CA GLY A 22 23.29 -15.66 0.32
C GLY A 22 24.73 -15.10 0.42
N LEU A 23 25.11 -14.11 -0.38
CA LEU A 23 26.45 -13.52 -0.34
C LEU A 23 26.54 -12.36 0.68
N PRO A 24 27.64 -12.27 1.47
CA PRO A 24 27.81 -11.26 2.52
C PRO A 24 28.09 -9.84 1.99
N VAL A 25 28.39 -9.70 0.70
CA VAL A 25 28.66 -8.40 0.07
C VAL A 25 27.41 -7.96 -0.69
N LYS A 26 27.04 -6.68 -0.59
CA LYS A 26 25.97 -6.09 -1.42
C LYS A 26 26.33 -6.22 -2.90
N ASN A 27 25.88 -7.30 -3.51
CA ASN A 27 26.04 -7.49 -4.94
C ASN A 27 25.11 -6.52 -5.66
N ARG A 28 25.71 -5.59 -6.42
CA ARG A 28 24.95 -4.63 -7.22
C ARG A 28 24.60 -5.16 -8.60
N THR A 29 25.18 -6.28 -9.02
CA THR A 29 24.78 -6.92 -10.27
C THR A 29 23.50 -7.73 -10.10
N PRO A 30 22.65 -7.79 -11.13
CA PRO A 30 21.48 -8.66 -11.13
C PRO A 30 21.90 -10.13 -11.00
N ASN A 31 21.37 -10.81 -9.99
CA ASN A 31 21.72 -12.20 -9.65
C ASN A 31 20.49 -13.04 -9.25
N GLY A 32 19.29 -12.51 -9.46
CA GLY A 32 18.04 -13.22 -9.17
C GLY A 32 17.75 -14.35 -10.16
N PRO A 33 16.82 -15.25 -9.82
CA PRO A 33 16.38 -16.30 -10.74
C PRO A 33 15.51 -15.73 -11.86
N LYS A 34 15.37 -16.47 -12.95
CA LYS A 34 14.35 -16.20 -13.97
C LYS A 34 12.95 -16.32 -13.38
N ILE A 35 12.09 -15.34 -13.60
CA ILE A 35 10.68 -15.35 -13.17
C ILE A 35 9.79 -15.23 -14.40
N ASN A 36 8.90 -16.19 -14.61
CA ASN A 36 7.99 -16.24 -15.76
C ASN A 36 8.68 -15.99 -17.12
N GLY A 37 9.86 -16.57 -17.32
CA GLY A 37 10.63 -16.37 -18.56
C GLY A 37 11.51 -15.11 -18.58
N VAL A 38 11.31 -14.16 -17.67
CA VAL A 38 12.02 -12.87 -17.62
C VAL A 38 13.29 -12.98 -16.78
N GLU A 39 14.43 -12.60 -17.38
CA GLU A 39 15.72 -12.49 -16.69
C GLU A 39 15.79 -11.21 -15.84
N PRO A 40 16.52 -11.21 -14.71
CA PRO A 40 16.73 -10.01 -13.93
C PRO A 40 17.58 -8.99 -14.69
N GLN A 41 17.18 -7.73 -14.61
CA GLN A 41 17.89 -6.60 -15.20
C GLN A 41 18.44 -5.68 -14.10
N GLU A 42 19.43 -4.88 -14.45
CA GLU A 42 19.94 -3.85 -13.54
C GLU A 42 18.89 -2.74 -13.38
N PRO A 43 18.46 -2.44 -12.14
CA PRO A 43 17.51 -1.36 -11.92
C PRO A 43 18.19 -0.01 -12.14
N ASN A 44 17.58 0.83 -12.98
CA ASN A 44 17.95 2.24 -13.08
C ASN A 44 17.35 3.04 -11.89
N SER A 45 17.68 2.66 -10.65
CA SER A 45 17.18 3.35 -9.46
C SER A 45 18.19 3.31 -8.31
N TYR A 46 18.19 4.36 -7.49
CA TYR A 46 18.99 4.43 -6.26
C TYR A 46 18.33 3.73 -5.06
N LEU A 47 17.22 3.00 -5.27
CA LEU A 47 16.39 2.44 -4.19
C LEU A 47 16.97 1.19 -3.50
N GLY A 48 18.22 0.82 -3.80
CA GLY A 48 18.92 -0.29 -3.14
C GLY A 48 18.49 -1.69 -3.60
N PHE A 49 17.68 -1.80 -4.64
CA PHE A 49 17.42 -3.06 -5.34
C PHE A 49 18.56 -3.37 -6.31
N ASN A 50 18.82 -4.66 -6.58
CA ASN A 50 19.81 -5.09 -7.57
C ASN A 50 19.19 -5.86 -8.75
N CYS A 51 17.91 -6.24 -8.64
CA CYS A 51 17.17 -6.93 -9.69
C CYS A 51 15.89 -6.14 -10.03
N LEU A 52 15.66 -5.95 -11.32
CA LEU A 52 14.42 -5.47 -11.91
C LEU A 52 13.91 -6.51 -12.90
N TYR A 53 12.66 -6.92 -12.73
CA TYR A 53 11.92 -7.70 -13.72
C TYR A 53 10.83 -6.81 -14.29
N LYS A 54 10.85 -6.59 -15.61
CA LYS A 54 9.82 -5.81 -16.32
C LYS A 54 8.87 -6.71 -17.06
N ASN A 55 7.60 -6.30 -17.15
CA ASN A 55 6.57 -6.99 -17.94
C ASN A 55 6.45 -8.48 -17.58
N LEU A 56 6.48 -8.80 -16.28
CA LEU A 56 6.34 -10.15 -15.77
C LEU A 56 5.01 -10.78 -16.19
N ASN A 57 3.95 -9.99 -16.30
CA ASN A 57 2.61 -10.45 -16.67
C ASN A 57 2.14 -11.65 -15.82
N VAL A 58 2.54 -11.68 -14.54
CA VAL A 58 2.19 -12.78 -13.63
C VAL A 58 0.82 -12.50 -13.03
N SER A 59 -0.14 -13.35 -13.34
CA SER A 59 -1.48 -13.28 -12.75
C SER A 59 -1.42 -13.76 -11.29
N LEU A 60 -1.97 -12.95 -10.38
CA LEU A 60 -2.01 -13.27 -8.96
C LEU A 60 -3.36 -13.88 -8.60
N THR A 61 -3.36 -15.08 -8.00
CA THR A 61 -4.57 -15.72 -7.45
C THR A 61 -4.94 -15.13 -6.07
N PHE A 62 -4.98 -13.81 -5.97
CA PHE A 62 -5.25 -13.09 -4.73
C PHE A 62 -6.75 -13.15 -4.39
N THR A 63 -7.06 -13.46 -3.12
CA THR A 63 -8.40 -13.35 -2.56
C THR A 63 -8.35 -12.39 -1.37
N GLY A 64 -9.13 -11.32 -1.41
CA GLY A 64 -9.13 -10.31 -0.35
C GLY A 64 -9.46 -8.90 -0.84
N GLY A 65 -9.38 -7.95 0.10
CA GLY A 65 -9.59 -6.53 -0.16
C GLY A 65 -8.28 -5.79 -0.44
N MET A 66 -8.32 -4.83 -1.35
CA MET A 66 -7.22 -3.89 -1.61
C MET A 66 -7.77 -2.46 -1.67
N LEU A 67 -7.10 -1.54 -0.99
CA LEU A 67 -7.38 -0.11 -1.13
C LEU A 67 -6.44 0.52 -2.14
N LEU A 68 -7.01 1.27 -3.08
CA LEU A 68 -6.29 2.20 -3.93
C LEU A 68 -6.62 3.62 -3.48
N SER A 69 -5.59 4.43 -3.29
CA SER A 69 -5.75 5.80 -2.82
C SER A 69 -4.97 6.78 -3.67
N ASN A 70 -5.55 7.94 -3.92
CA ASN A 70 -4.96 9.01 -4.73
C ASN A 70 -5.25 10.39 -4.13
N GLY A 71 -4.44 11.39 -4.48
CA GLY A 71 -4.55 12.74 -3.92
C GLY A 71 -4.17 12.78 -2.44
N PHE A 72 -2.92 12.45 -2.11
CA PHE A 72 -2.43 12.54 -0.74
C PHE A 72 -2.43 13.98 -0.23
N ILE A 73 -3.15 14.24 0.86
CA ILE A 73 -3.30 15.55 1.49
C ILE A 73 -2.15 15.75 2.50
N ARG A 74 -1.15 16.54 2.11
CA ARG A 74 0.11 16.71 2.86
C ARG A 74 -0.09 17.40 4.21
N GLU A 75 -1.06 18.29 4.29
CA GLU A 75 -1.39 19.13 5.45
C GLU A 75 -1.87 18.30 6.64
N LEU A 76 -2.31 17.06 6.42
CA LEU A 76 -2.80 16.15 7.45
C LEU A 76 -1.66 15.42 8.18
N GLY A 77 -0.58 16.15 8.49
CA GLY A 77 0.77 15.72 8.87
C GLY A 77 0.94 14.72 10.01
N ALA A 78 0.50 13.48 9.82
CA ALA A 78 0.94 12.31 10.57
C ALA A 78 1.84 11.42 9.67
N ASN A 79 3.13 11.34 10.00
CA ASN A 79 4.07 10.34 9.46
C ASN A 79 4.23 9.23 10.52
N MET A 80 3.31 8.26 10.53
CA MET A 80 3.29 7.17 11.52
C MET A 80 3.76 5.83 10.91
N GLY A 81 4.68 5.88 9.94
CA GLY A 81 5.15 4.70 9.20
C GLY A 81 4.18 4.18 8.13
N PHE A 82 2.90 4.59 8.18
CA PHE A 82 1.90 4.38 7.14
C PHE A 82 0.90 5.54 7.09
N HIS A 83 0.22 5.69 5.96
CA HIS A 83 -0.76 6.75 5.74
C HIS A 83 -2.18 6.19 5.91
N PRO A 84 -2.96 6.65 6.90
CA PRO A 84 -4.33 6.21 7.03
C PRO A 84 -5.19 6.64 5.83
N PHE A 85 -6.19 5.83 5.47
CA PHE A 85 -6.98 5.98 4.24
C PHE A 85 -7.65 7.35 4.10
N TRP A 86 -8.00 8.00 5.23
CA TRP A 86 -8.66 9.30 5.22
C TRP A 86 -7.73 10.44 4.78
N LYS A 87 -6.41 10.22 4.64
CA LYS A 87 -5.46 11.22 4.12
C LYS A 87 -5.48 11.41 2.60
N PHE A 88 -6.36 10.71 1.90
CA PHE A 88 -6.44 10.73 0.46
C PHE A 88 -7.78 11.31 0.01
N GLU A 89 -7.75 12.08 -1.08
CA GLU A 89 -8.95 12.66 -1.69
C GLU A 89 -9.84 11.58 -2.30
N GLU A 90 -9.20 10.63 -2.98
CA GLU A 90 -9.83 9.51 -3.66
C GLU A 90 -9.47 8.19 -2.96
N LEU A 91 -10.47 7.34 -2.78
CA LEU A 91 -10.31 6.02 -2.18
C LEU A 91 -11.22 5.02 -2.89
N HIS A 92 -10.63 3.96 -3.44
CA HIS A 92 -11.35 2.85 -4.04
C HIS A 92 -11.03 1.56 -3.29
N GLU A 93 -12.07 0.84 -2.90
CA GLU A 93 -11.96 -0.51 -2.36
C GLU A 93 -12.22 -1.52 -3.46
N LEU A 94 -11.25 -2.40 -3.69
CA LEU A 94 -11.34 -3.50 -4.63
C LEU A 94 -11.42 -4.82 -3.86
N THR A 95 -12.32 -5.71 -4.26
CA THR A 95 -12.42 -7.06 -3.70
C THR A 95 -12.13 -8.08 -4.78
N PHE A 96 -11.21 -9.00 -4.49
CA PHE A 96 -10.82 -10.06 -5.41
C PHE A 96 -11.19 -11.43 -4.84
N GLU A 97 -11.53 -12.35 -5.74
CA GLU A 97 -11.69 -13.77 -5.48
C GLU A 97 -10.91 -14.56 -6.53
N HIS A 98 -9.94 -15.36 -6.09
CA HIS A 98 -9.05 -16.16 -6.94
C HIS A 98 -8.41 -15.36 -8.08
N GLY A 99 -8.01 -14.11 -7.78
CA GLY A 99 -7.38 -13.20 -8.73
C GLY A 99 -8.35 -12.43 -9.62
N SER A 100 -9.65 -12.72 -9.56
CA SER A 100 -10.69 -12.01 -10.30
C SER A 100 -11.28 -10.89 -9.46
N LEU A 101 -11.39 -9.69 -10.03
CA LEU A 101 -12.06 -8.55 -9.41
C LEU A 101 -13.56 -8.81 -9.38
N ILE A 102 -14.13 -8.94 -8.18
CA ILE A 102 -15.56 -9.20 -7.99
C ILE A 102 -16.34 -7.96 -7.53
N ASN A 103 -15.65 -6.96 -6.97
CA ASN A 103 -16.27 -5.70 -6.55
C ASN A 103 -15.27 -4.55 -6.62
N ALA A 104 -15.75 -3.37 -7.01
CA ALA A 104 -15.01 -2.11 -6.99
C ALA A 104 -15.95 -1.02 -6.46
N ALA A 105 -15.63 -0.46 -5.29
CA ALA A 105 -16.45 0.53 -4.62
C ALA A 105 -15.68 1.83 -4.40
N ASP A 106 -16.28 2.95 -4.79
CA ASP A 106 -15.78 4.28 -4.40
C ASP A 106 -16.11 4.53 -2.92
N LYS A 107 -15.06 4.78 -2.14
CA LYS A 107 -15.10 5.07 -0.70
C LYS A 107 -14.59 6.49 -0.39
N SER A 108 -14.45 7.36 -1.40
CA SER A 108 -13.96 8.73 -1.25
C SER A 108 -14.85 9.55 -0.32
N VAL A 109 -16.18 9.32 -0.35
CA VAL A 109 -17.13 9.96 0.59
C VAL A 109 -16.90 9.50 2.03
N VAL A 110 -16.55 8.22 2.25
CA VAL A 110 -16.24 7.70 3.58
C VAL A 110 -14.96 8.35 4.10
N ALA A 111 -13.91 8.39 3.28
CA ALA A 111 -12.65 9.08 3.61
C ALA A 111 -12.90 10.55 3.97
N LYS A 112 -13.70 11.26 3.16
CA LYS A 112 -14.09 12.66 3.42
C LYS A 112 -14.87 12.82 4.73
N THR A 113 -15.87 11.96 4.96
CA THR A 113 -16.68 12.00 6.18
C THR A 113 -15.81 11.79 7.42
N VAL A 114 -14.89 10.83 7.38
CA VAL A 114 -13.95 10.59 8.47
C VAL A 114 -13.04 11.80 8.69
N ARG A 115 -12.54 12.43 7.62
CA ARG A 115 -11.77 13.68 7.74
C ARG A 115 -12.59 14.77 8.44
N GLU A 116 -13.79 15.04 7.97
CA GLU A 116 -14.63 16.13 8.48
C GLU A 116 -15.07 15.90 9.93
N GLN A 117 -15.48 14.67 10.26
CA GLN A 117 -16.00 14.35 11.59
C GLN A 117 -14.90 14.22 12.65
N TYR A 118 -13.72 13.72 12.29
CA TYR A 118 -12.67 13.36 13.26
C TYR A 118 -11.45 14.29 13.24
N LEU A 119 -11.24 15.13 12.21
CA LEU A 119 -10.12 16.09 12.17
C LEU A 119 -10.48 17.50 12.64
N VAL A 120 -11.76 17.89 12.59
CA VAL A 120 -12.24 19.23 13.01
C VAL A 120 -12.16 19.44 14.53
N LYS A 121 -11.94 18.38 15.32
CA LYS A 121 -11.78 18.46 16.79
C LYS A 121 -10.38 18.85 17.29
N GLY A 122 -9.50 19.34 16.41
CA GLY A 122 -8.16 19.80 16.76
C GLY A 122 -7.14 18.66 16.74
N PHE A 123 -6.10 18.84 15.92
CA PHE A 123 -4.95 17.94 15.78
C PHE A 123 -5.27 16.44 15.76
N LEU A 124 -5.71 15.94 14.60
CA LEU A 124 -5.80 14.50 14.30
C LEU A 124 -6.69 13.69 15.27
N GLY A 125 -7.48 14.34 16.12
CA GLY A 125 -8.19 13.70 17.22
C GLY A 125 -7.24 13.00 18.21
N ARG A 126 -5.96 13.41 18.28
CA ARG A 126 -5.02 12.86 19.26
C ARG A 126 -5.54 13.24 20.65
N PRO A 127 -5.83 12.25 21.50
CA PRO A 127 -6.23 12.51 22.87
C PRO A 127 -5.07 13.10 23.67
N ASP A 128 -5.39 13.66 24.83
CA ASP A 128 -4.37 13.99 25.82
C ASP A 128 -3.54 12.72 26.11
N VAL A 129 -2.22 12.83 26.02
CA VAL A 129 -1.30 11.70 26.24
C VAL A 129 -1.34 11.18 27.67
N SER A 130 -1.88 11.98 28.60
CA SER A 130 -2.13 11.55 29.98
C SER A 130 -3.37 10.67 30.14
N ASP A 131 -4.26 10.61 29.15
CA ASP A 131 -5.41 9.70 29.11
C ASP A 131 -5.05 8.44 28.30
N GLU A 132 -4.49 7.44 29.00
CA GLU A 132 -4.05 6.19 28.38
C GLU A 132 -5.18 5.46 27.64
N LYS A 133 -6.41 5.51 28.16
CA LYS A 133 -7.56 4.84 27.54
C LYS A 133 -7.90 5.51 26.22
N ALA A 134 -8.01 6.83 26.21
CA ALA A 134 -8.30 7.57 24.99
C ALA A 134 -7.17 7.35 23.96
N VAL A 135 -5.91 7.33 24.39
CA VAL A 135 -4.75 7.04 23.51
C VAL A 135 -4.89 5.67 22.86
N ARG A 136 -5.23 4.62 23.60
CA ARG A 136 -5.44 3.27 23.04
C ARG A 136 -6.58 3.25 22.02
N GLU A 137 -7.73 3.81 22.35
CA GLU A 137 -8.88 3.88 21.43
C GLU A 137 -8.54 4.65 20.14
N TRP A 138 -7.75 5.72 20.25
CA TRP A 138 -7.27 6.48 19.09
C TRP A 138 -6.31 5.66 18.21
N ILE A 139 -5.38 4.92 18.80
CA ILE A 139 -4.46 4.02 18.10
C ILE A 139 -5.25 2.93 17.35
N GLU A 140 -6.13 2.23 18.05
CA GLU A 140 -6.94 1.14 17.47
C GLU A 140 -7.80 1.64 16.30
N ARG A 141 -8.46 2.80 16.45
CA ARG A 141 -9.27 3.37 15.37
C ARG A 141 -8.44 3.87 14.19
N SER A 142 -7.27 4.47 14.45
CA SER A 142 -6.39 4.99 13.40
C SER A 142 -5.76 3.89 12.56
N PHE A 143 -5.61 2.70 13.14
CA PHE A 143 -4.89 1.57 12.55
C PHE A 143 -5.79 0.36 12.27
N SER A 144 -7.10 0.50 12.47
CA SER A 144 -8.09 -0.49 12.07
C SER A 144 -8.08 -0.66 10.54
N LEU A 145 -8.06 -1.93 10.11
CA LEU A 145 -8.28 -2.31 8.70
C LEU A 145 -9.77 -2.40 8.35
N HIS A 146 -10.65 -2.20 9.33
CA HIS A 146 -12.09 -2.20 9.16
C HIS A 146 -12.61 -0.77 9.04
N TYR A 147 -13.41 -0.51 8.01
CA TYR A 147 -14.02 0.80 7.76
C TYR A 147 -15.35 1.02 8.49
N HIS A 148 -15.57 0.33 9.61
CA HIS A 148 -16.75 0.53 10.44
C HIS A 148 -16.56 1.80 11.27
N PHE A 149 -16.92 2.95 10.68
CA PHE A 149 -16.97 4.27 11.32
C PHE A 149 -18.42 4.66 11.59
#